data_AF-A0A972F293-F1
#
_entry.id   AF-A0A972F293-F1
#
_cell.length_a   1.000
_cell.length_b   1.000
_cell.length_c   1.000
_cell.angle_alpha   90.00
_cell.angle_beta   90.00
_cell.angle_gamma   90.00
#
_symmetry.space_group_name_H-M   'P 1'
#
loop_
_entity.id
_entity.type
_entity.pdbx_description
1 polymer ?
#
loop_
_entity_poly.entity_id
_entity_poly.type
_entity_poly.pdbx_seq_one_letter_code
_entity_poly.pdbx_strand_id
1 'polypeptide(L)'
;MPFQLLNFAVDFTVSEDELLENLCRRLLLGRDEIIDWRIIRKGLDARKKSSIRYVYTIEFSVRDENACRDRFRLDPDILSVVKEPKRPIPRLSSKKRIVIVGTGPAGLFAAIRLSDHGLRPVLIERGRPVEERVRDVESFWRGGVLNPESNVQFGEGGAGTFSDG
;
A
#
# COMPACT_ATOMS: atom_id res chain seq x y z
N MET A 1 -3.21 -8.00 -15.23
CA MET A 1 -2.88 -9.37 -14.79
C MET A 1 -4.18 -10.06 -14.41
N PRO A 2 -4.59 -11.08 -15.16
CA PRO A 2 -5.90 -11.74 -15.05
C PRO A 2 -6.00 -12.79 -13.94
N PHE A 3 -4.90 -13.20 -13.31
CA PHE A 3 -4.91 -14.27 -12.30
C PHE A 3 -4.28 -13.82 -10.99
N GLN A 4 -4.79 -14.34 -9.87
CA GLN A 4 -4.19 -14.21 -8.55
C GLN A 4 -4.00 -15.59 -7.95
N LEU A 5 -2.78 -15.91 -7.54
CA LEU A 5 -2.45 -17.05 -6.71
C LEU A 5 -2.46 -16.60 -5.25
N LEU A 6 -3.40 -17.15 -4.50
CA LEU A 6 -3.53 -16.98 -3.06
C LEU A 6 -2.64 -17.98 -2.31
N ASN A 7 -2.39 -17.70 -1.04
CA ASN A 7 -1.74 -18.63 -0.10
C ASN A 7 -0.42 -19.23 -0.61
N PHE A 8 0.31 -18.52 -1.46
CA PHE A 8 1.55 -19.03 -2.03
C PHE A 8 2.65 -19.04 -0.97
N ALA A 9 2.83 -20.20 -0.33
CA ALA A 9 3.72 -20.35 0.80
C ALA A 9 5.09 -20.86 0.36
N VAL A 10 6.13 -20.12 0.73
CA VAL A 10 7.53 -20.54 0.57
C VAL A 10 8.25 -20.41 1.91
N ASP A 11 9.35 -21.14 2.07
CA ASP A 11 10.18 -21.00 3.25
C ASP A 11 10.68 -19.56 3.39
N PHE A 12 10.83 -19.08 4.62
CA PHE A 12 11.25 -17.70 4.88
C PHE A 12 12.68 -17.39 4.39
N THR A 13 13.48 -18.42 4.11
CA THR A 13 14.82 -18.31 3.55
C THR A 13 14.85 -18.07 2.04
N VAL A 14 13.73 -18.32 1.34
CA VAL A 14 13.65 -18.13 -0.12
C VAL A 14 13.66 -16.64 -0.45
N SER A 15 14.60 -16.23 -1.31
CA SER A 15 14.71 -14.86 -1.81
C SER A 15 13.56 -14.50 -2.76
N GLU A 16 13.26 -13.20 -2.90
CA GLU A 16 12.23 -12.75 -3.84
C GLU A 16 12.64 -12.99 -5.31
N ASP A 17 13.94 -13.08 -5.60
CA ASP A 17 14.47 -13.39 -6.93
C ASP A 17 14.13 -14.82 -7.37
N GLU A 18 14.09 -15.76 -6.42
CA GLU A 18 13.70 -17.15 -6.64
C GLU A 18 12.18 -17.36 -6.70
N LEU A 19 11.40 -16.32 -6.37
CA LEU A 19 9.94 -16.43 -6.27
C LEU A 19 9.31 -16.73 -7.63
N LEU A 20 9.85 -16.17 -8.71
CA LEU A 20 9.39 -16.44 -10.07
C LEU A 20 9.57 -17.92 -10.44
N GLU A 21 10.69 -18.54 -10.06
CA GLU A 21 10.92 -19.95 -10.35
C GLU A 21 9.97 -20.85 -9.57
N ASN A 22 9.75 -20.53 -8.29
CA ASN A 22 8.80 -21.26 -7.46
C ASN A 22 7.35 -21.10 -7.98
N LEU A 23 7.00 -19.90 -8.49
CA LEU A 23 5.72 -19.65 -9.15
C LEU A 23 5.58 -20.49 -10.43
N CYS A 24 6.59 -20.50 -11.30
CA CYS A 24 6.62 -21.34 -12.50
C CYS A 24 6.40 -22.82 -12.16
N ARG A 25 7.10 -23.33 -11.15
CA ARG A 25 6.93 -24.72 -10.66
C ARG A 25 5.52 -24.98 -10.15
N ARG A 26 4.95 -24.07 -9.35
CA ARG A 26 3.59 -24.20 -8.78
C ARG A 26 2.50 -24.16 -9.84
N LEU A 27 2.70 -23.39 -10.91
CA LEU A 27 1.74 -23.23 -12.01
C LEU A 27 1.95 -24.24 -13.15
N LEU A 28 3.04 -25.01 -13.12
CA LEU A 28 3.46 -25.88 -14.22
C LEU A 28 3.52 -25.10 -15.55
N LEU A 29 4.28 -24.01 -15.53
CA LEU A 29 4.49 -23.11 -16.66
C LEU A 29 6.00 -22.82 -16.80
N GLY A 30 6.44 -22.65 -18.05
CA GLY A 30 7.75 -22.09 -18.36
C GLY A 30 7.84 -20.60 -18.02
N ARG A 31 9.06 -20.11 -17.81
CA ARG A 31 9.31 -18.69 -17.51
C ARG A 31 8.77 -17.76 -18.60
N ASP A 32 8.91 -18.16 -19.87
CA ASP A 32 8.45 -17.37 -21.03
C ASP A 32 6.93 -17.35 -21.22
N GLU A 33 6.21 -18.18 -20.46
CA GLU A 33 4.76 -18.23 -20.45
C GLU A 33 4.17 -17.21 -19.46
N ILE A 34 4.93 -16.76 -18.46
CA ILE A 34 4.53 -15.70 -17.54
C ILE A 34 4.94 -14.36 -18.14
N ILE A 35 3.96 -13.53 -18.54
CA ILE A 35 4.22 -12.22 -19.16
C ILE A 35 4.64 -11.19 -18.12
N ASP A 36 3.91 -11.16 -17.00
CA ASP A 36 4.07 -10.14 -15.96
C ASP A 36 3.50 -10.69 -14.65
N TRP A 37 4.11 -10.32 -13.53
CA TRP A 37 3.70 -10.74 -12.19
C TRP A 37 4.12 -9.72 -11.13
N ARG A 38 3.39 -9.68 -10.02
CA ARG A 38 3.71 -8.84 -8.87
C ARG A 38 3.19 -9.41 -7.57
N ILE A 39 3.85 -9.04 -6.48
CA ILE A 39 3.38 -9.33 -5.12
C ILE A 39 2.29 -8.32 -4.76
N ILE A 40 1.09 -8.80 -4.46
CA ILE A 40 -0.03 -7.99 -3.93
C ILE A 40 0.04 -7.93 -2.41
N ARG A 41 0.41 -9.05 -1.80
CA ARG A 41 0.53 -9.19 -0.34
C ARG A 41 1.67 -10.12 -0.01
N LYS A 42 2.41 -9.77 1.05
CA LYS A 42 3.41 -10.62 1.69
C LYS A 42 3.07 -10.67 3.18
N GLY A 43 2.91 -11.87 3.72
CA GLY A 43 2.71 -12.11 5.14
C GLY A 43 3.74 -13.11 5.66
N LEU A 44 4.11 -13.00 6.93
CA LEU A 44 4.96 -13.98 7.60
C LEU A 44 4.08 -14.88 8.49
N ASP A 45 3.99 -16.17 8.17
CA ASP A 45 3.43 -17.17 9.07
C ASP A 45 4.53 -17.73 9.96
N ALA A 46 4.63 -17.19 11.18
CA ALA A 46 5.58 -17.60 12.20
C ALA A 46 4.94 -18.40 13.35
N ARG A 47 3.72 -18.94 13.15
CA ARG A 47 3.00 -19.66 14.22
C ARG A 47 3.71 -20.94 14.67
N LYS A 48 4.44 -21.59 13.77
CA LYS A 48 5.28 -22.75 14.07
C LYS A 48 6.75 -22.37 13.91
N LYS A 49 7.49 -22.30 15.02
CA LYS A 49 8.92 -21.92 15.03
C LYS A 49 9.80 -22.77 14.11
N SER A 50 9.47 -24.05 13.91
CA SER A 50 10.20 -24.97 13.04
C SER A 50 9.81 -24.87 11.55
N SER A 51 8.81 -24.06 11.20
CA SER A 51 8.30 -23.94 9.83
C SER A 51 7.77 -22.52 9.62
N ILE A 52 8.67 -21.54 9.71
CA ILE A 52 8.37 -20.15 9.40
C ILE A 52 8.27 -20.03 7.87
N ARG A 53 7.19 -19.42 7.37
CA ARG A 53 6.96 -19.29 5.93
C ARG A 53 6.53 -17.89 5.58
N TYR A 54 6.96 -17.42 4.42
CA TYR A 54 6.28 -16.30 3.78
C TYR A 54 5.07 -16.83 3.01
N VAL A 55 3.93 -16.17 3.19
CA VAL A 55 2.70 -16.42 2.47
C VAL A 55 2.42 -15.23 1.57
N TYR A 56 2.47 -15.45 0.27
CA TYR A 56 2.28 -14.44 -0.75
C TYR A 56 0.88 -14.52 -1.36
N THR A 57 0.39 -13.36 -1.79
CA THR A 57 -0.62 -13.25 -2.84
C THR A 57 0.06 -12.67 -4.06
N ILE A 58 0.13 -13.45 -5.12
CA ILE A 58 0.80 -13.05 -6.37
C ILE A 58 -0.27 -12.82 -7.42
N GLU A 59 -0.25 -11.65 -8.04
CA GLU A 59 -1.01 -11.39 -9.25
C GLU A 59 -0.11 -11.63 -10.45
N PHE A 60 -0.60 -12.32 -11.47
CA PHE A 60 0.20 -12.71 -12.64
C PHE A 60 -0.62 -12.75 -13.93
N SER A 61 0.08 -12.73 -15.05
CA SER A 61 -0.45 -12.87 -16.41
C SER A 61 0.36 -13.90 -17.19
N VAL A 62 -0.34 -14.61 -18.07
CA VAL A 62 0.24 -15.69 -18.86
C VAL A 62 -0.01 -15.43 -20.35
N ARG A 63 0.83 -16.00 -21.20
CA ARG A 63 0.77 -15.83 -22.66
C ARG A 63 -0.53 -16.34 -23.26
N ASP A 64 -0.94 -17.55 -22.86
CA ASP A 64 -2.20 -18.13 -23.28
C ASP A 64 -3.17 -18.26 -22.10
N GLU A 65 -3.91 -17.18 -21.86
CA GLU A 65 -4.89 -17.11 -20.78
C GLU A 65 -6.02 -18.14 -20.96
N ASN A 66 -6.41 -18.43 -22.20
CA ASN A 66 -7.53 -19.33 -22.48
C ASN A 66 -7.14 -20.78 -22.24
N ALA A 67 -5.96 -21.20 -22.68
CA ALA A 67 -5.43 -22.54 -22.40
C ALA A 67 -5.27 -22.79 -20.89
N CYS A 68 -4.88 -21.76 -20.13
CA CYS A 68 -4.70 -21.89 -18.69
C CYS A 68 -6.00 -21.79 -17.88
N ARG A 69 -7.07 -21.23 -18.45
CA ARG A 69 -8.31 -20.87 -17.72
C ARG A 69 -8.97 -22.08 -17.08
N ASP A 70 -9.15 -23.16 -17.82
CA ASP A 70 -9.83 -24.36 -17.33
C ASP A 70 -9.00 -25.07 -16.26
N ARG A 71 -7.68 -25.14 -16.46
CA ARG A 71 -6.74 -25.69 -15.48
C ARG A 71 -6.76 -24.91 -14.17
N PHE A 72 -6.66 -23.58 -14.25
CA PHE A 72 -6.65 -22.71 -13.07
C PHE A 72 -7.99 -22.67 -12.34
N ARG A 73 -9.11 -22.89 -13.05
CA ARG A 73 -10.44 -22.97 -12.43
C ARG A 73 -10.59 -24.18 -11.50
N LEU A 74 -9.78 -25.23 -11.68
CA LEU A 74 -9.76 -26.40 -10.80
C LEU A 74 -8.89 -26.19 -9.55
N ASP A 75 -8.06 -25.15 -9.53
CA ASP A 75 -7.17 -24.84 -8.42
C ASP A 75 -7.85 -23.87 -7.44
N PRO A 76 -8.11 -24.27 -6.17
CA PRO A 76 -8.82 -23.42 -5.22
C PRO A 76 -8.03 -22.18 -4.78
N ASP A 77 -6.70 -22.17 -4.96
CA ASP A 77 -5.87 -21.02 -4.61
C ASP A 77 -5.74 -20.02 -5.77
N ILE A 78 -6.22 -20.35 -6.98
CA ILE A 78 -6.13 -19.45 -8.14
C ILE A 78 -7.47 -18.79 -8.43
N LEU A 79 -7.49 -17.47 -8.35
CA LEU A 79 -8.64 -16.66 -8.73
C LEU A 79 -8.42 -16.02 -10.10
N SER A 80 -9.45 -16.06 -10.94
CA SER A 80 -9.52 -15.19 -12.13
C SER A 80 -9.95 -13.79 -11.70
N VAL A 81 -9.04 -12.84 -11.82
CA VAL A 81 -9.29 -11.43 -11.56
C VAL A 81 -9.86 -10.79 -12.81
N VAL A 82 -11.14 -10.47 -12.77
CA VAL A 82 -11.70 -9.50 -13.71
C VAL A 82 -11.14 -8.15 -13.30
N LYS A 83 -10.25 -7.58 -14.13
CA LYS A 83 -9.73 -6.23 -13.90
C LYS A 83 -10.92 -5.28 -13.98
N GLU A 84 -11.40 -4.80 -12.83
CA GLU A 84 -12.43 -3.77 -12.84
C GLU A 84 -11.90 -2.59 -13.68
N PRO A 85 -12.68 -2.09 -14.65
CA PRO A 85 -12.27 -0.92 -15.38
C PRO A 85 -12.02 0.19 -14.37
N LYS A 86 -10.89 0.89 -14.50
CA LYS A 86 -10.63 2.08 -13.68
C LYS A 86 -11.81 3.01 -13.87
N ARG A 87 -12.65 3.14 -12.83
CA ARG A 87 -13.79 4.04 -12.88
C ARG A 87 -13.24 5.46 -12.97
N PRO A 88 -13.65 6.26 -13.96
CA PRO A 88 -13.21 7.64 -14.04
C PRO A 88 -13.65 8.35 -12.76
N ILE A 89 -12.73 9.11 -12.15
CA ILE A 89 -13.08 9.95 -11.02
C ILE A 89 -13.88 11.14 -11.58
N PRO A 90 -15.14 11.34 -11.19
CA PRO A 90 -15.94 12.42 -11.74
C PRO A 90 -15.37 13.77 -11.32
N ARG A 91 -15.30 14.72 -12.25
CA ARG A 91 -14.97 16.10 -11.89
C ARG A 91 -16.18 16.75 -11.23
N LEU A 92 -15.96 17.31 -10.05
CA LEU A 92 -16.93 18.11 -9.32
C LEU A 92 -16.56 19.59 -9.48
N SER A 93 -17.58 20.45 -9.41
CA SER A 93 -17.39 21.89 -9.33
C SER A 93 -18.17 22.44 -8.15
N SER A 94 -17.56 23.37 -7.43
CA SER A 94 -18.20 24.05 -6.31
C SER A 94 -17.75 25.50 -6.29
N LYS A 95 -18.70 26.41 -6.06
CA LYS A 95 -18.40 27.82 -5.80
C LYS A 95 -18.03 28.08 -4.34
N LYS A 96 -18.29 27.11 -3.45
CA LYS A 96 -17.94 27.23 -2.02
C LYS A 96 -16.46 26.92 -1.83
N ARG A 97 -15.79 27.72 -1.00
CA ARG A 97 -14.42 27.40 -0.55
C ARG A 97 -14.50 26.24 0.42
N ILE A 98 -13.65 25.24 0.21
CA ILE A 98 -13.51 24.09 1.10
C ILE A 98 -12.28 24.34 1.95
N VAL A 99 -12.43 24.31 3.27
CA VAL A 99 -11.32 24.46 4.21
C VAL A 99 -11.20 23.17 5.00
N ILE A 100 -9.97 22.66 5.10
CA ILE A 100 -9.62 21.49 5.88
C ILE A 100 -8.71 21.97 7.00
N VAL A 101 -9.10 21.68 8.25
CA VAL A 101 -8.36 22.05 9.44
C VAL A 101 -7.59 20.84 9.94
N GLY A 102 -6.26 20.96 9.96
CA GLY A 102 -5.32 19.91 10.28
C GLY A 102 -4.68 19.28 9.04
N THR A 103 -3.37 19.07 9.12
CA THR A 103 -2.54 18.43 8.08
C THR A 103 -2.02 17.07 8.52
N GLY A 104 -2.71 16.42 9.47
CA GLY A 104 -2.53 15.00 9.73
C GLY A 104 -3.05 14.13 8.57
N PRO A 105 -2.91 12.79 8.67
CA PRO A 105 -3.29 11.87 7.59
C PRO A 105 -4.72 12.08 7.10
N ALA A 106 -5.70 12.22 8.00
CA ALA A 106 -7.09 12.44 7.61
C ALA A 106 -7.28 13.72 6.75
N GLY A 107 -6.63 14.83 7.13
CA GLY A 107 -6.71 16.09 6.40
C GLY A 107 -6.03 16.02 5.03
N LEU A 108 -4.85 15.41 4.97
CA LEU A 108 -4.10 15.21 3.73
C LEU A 108 -4.85 14.30 2.75
N PHE A 109 -5.38 13.16 3.22
CA PHE A 109 -6.19 12.27 2.38
C PHE A 109 -7.49 12.94 1.91
N ALA A 110 -8.15 13.73 2.76
CA ALA A 110 -9.30 14.51 2.34
C ALA A 110 -8.94 15.53 1.24
N ALA A 111 -7.81 16.24 1.38
CA ALA A 111 -7.33 17.17 0.37
C ALA A 111 -7.00 16.48 -0.97
N ILE A 112 -6.30 15.34 -0.93
CA ILE A 112 -5.99 14.54 -2.13
C ILE A 112 -7.28 14.11 -2.82
N ARG A 113 -8.23 13.53 -2.09
CA ARG A 113 -9.48 13.05 -2.69
C ARG A 113 -10.35 14.16 -3.26
N LEU A 114 -10.39 15.34 -2.64
CA LEU A 114 -11.07 16.50 -3.20
C LEU A 114 -10.36 17.00 -4.47
N SER A 115 -9.03 17.00 -4.47
CA SER A 115 -8.21 17.40 -5.61
C SER A 115 -8.36 16.44 -6.79
N ASP A 116 -8.47 15.13 -6.54
CA ASP A 116 -8.78 14.11 -7.57
C ASP A 116 -10.11 14.41 -8.30
N HIS A 117 -11.08 15.01 -7.60
CA HIS A 117 -12.36 15.45 -8.15
C HIS A 117 -12.29 16.85 -8.77
N GLY A 118 -11.11 17.48 -8.86
CA GLY A 118 -10.91 18.81 -9.45
C GLY A 118 -11.26 19.98 -8.52
N LEU A 119 -11.54 19.73 -7.24
CA LEU A 119 -11.77 20.76 -6.24
C LEU A 119 -10.44 21.30 -5.70
N ARG A 120 -10.48 22.49 -5.10
CA ARG A 120 -9.28 23.18 -4.58
C ARG A 120 -9.45 23.49 -3.08
N PRO A 121 -9.29 22.48 -2.20
CA PRO A 121 -9.37 22.70 -0.76
C PRO A 121 -8.19 23.56 -0.27
N VAL A 122 -8.44 24.35 0.76
CA VAL A 122 -7.39 25.08 1.51
C VAL A 122 -7.12 24.29 2.78
N LEU A 123 -5.86 23.91 3.00
CA LEU A 123 -5.40 23.29 4.23
C LEU A 123 -4.93 24.37 5.19
N ILE A 124 -5.30 24.26 6.46
CA ILE A 124 -4.74 25.07 7.55
C ILE A 124 -4.24 24.15 8.66
N GLU A 125 -3.05 24.41 9.17
CA GLU A 125 -2.42 23.69 10.27
C GLU A 125 -2.06 24.68 11.37
N ARG A 126 -2.26 24.31 12.63
CA ARG A 126 -1.91 25.18 13.76
C ARG A 126 -0.41 25.16 14.05
N GLY A 127 0.22 24.01 13.86
CA GLY A 127 1.64 23.85 14.10
C GLY A 127 2.52 24.18 12.91
N ARG A 128 3.80 23.81 13.04
CA ARG A 128 4.84 24.21 12.09
C ARG A 128 5.03 23.21 10.94
N PRO A 129 5.66 23.64 9.83
CA PRO A 129 6.24 22.74 8.83
C PRO A 129 7.14 21.68 9.47
N VAL A 130 7.22 20.49 8.86
CA VAL A 130 7.82 19.31 9.47
C VAL A 130 9.29 19.53 9.84
N GLU A 131 10.06 20.28 9.04
CA GLU A 131 11.47 20.53 9.30
C GLU A 131 11.68 21.39 10.56
N GLU A 132 10.83 22.39 10.78
CA GLU A 132 10.88 23.22 11.99
C GLU A 132 10.33 22.46 13.20
N ARG A 133 9.25 21.71 12.99
CA ARG A 133 8.60 20.88 14.02
C ARG A 133 9.56 19.82 14.58
N VAL A 134 10.35 19.17 13.74
CA VAL A 134 11.37 18.20 14.18
C VAL A 134 12.36 18.85 15.14
N ARG A 135 12.83 20.07 14.83
CA ARG A 135 13.76 20.80 15.73
C ARG A 135 13.11 21.14 17.06
N ASP A 136 11.85 21.59 17.05
CA ASP A 136 11.11 21.90 18.27
C ASP A 136 10.94 20.65 19.16
N VAL A 137 10.60 19.50 18.57
CA VAL A 137 10.45 18.23 19.28
C VAL A 137 11.78 17.71 19.82
N GLU A 138 12.84 17.73 19.02
CA GLU A 138 14.18 17.31 19.46
C GLU A 138 14.71 18.19 20.60
N SER A 139 14.49 19.50 20.52
CA SER A 139 14.86 20.44 21.58
C SER A 139 14.13 20.12 22.88
N PHE A 140 12.82 19.85 22.81
CA PHE A 140 12.03 19.44 23.97
C PHE A 140 12.55 18.12 24.59
N TRP A 141 12.84 17.10 23.77
CA TRP A 141 13.38 15.83 24.26
C TRP A 141 14.77 15.95 24.90
N ARG A 142 15.56 16.96 24.52
CA ARG A 142 16.87 17.26 25.14
C ARG A 142 16.77 18.12 26.41
N GLY A 143 15.57 18.30 26.96
CA GLY A 143 15.33 19.07 28.19
C GLY A 143 14.98 20.54 27.96
N GLY A 144 14.71 20.94 26.72
CA GLY A 144 14.18 22.26 26.39
C GLY A 144 12.73 22.45 26.83
N VAL A 145 12.22 23.67 26.67
CA VAL A 145 10.82 24.02 27.00
C VAL A 145 9.87 23.50 25.90
N LEU A 146 8.73 22.93 26.31
CA LEU A 146 7.67 22.52 25.38
C LEU A 146 7.11 23.72 24.62
N ASN A 147 7.03 23.61 23.28
CA ASN A 147 6.25 24.52 22.46
C ASN A 147 4.80 23.98 22.31
N PRO A 148 3.76 24.65 22.87
CA PRO A 148 2.38 24.18 22.81
C PRO A 148 1.80 24.11 21.39
N GLU A 149 2.34 24.88 20.45
CA GLU A 149 1.87 24.91 19.05
C GLU A 149 2.67 24.00 18.13
N SER A 150 3.84 23.49 18.55
CA SER A 150 4.72 22.67 17.71
C SER A 150 5.36 21.57 18.55
N ASN A 151 4.78 20.38 18.45
CA ASN A 151 5.15 19.24 19.29
C ASN A 151 4.75 17.92 18.63
N VAL A 152 4.89 16.82 19.36
CA VAL A 152 4.56 15.46 18.91
C VAL A 152 3.12 15.35 18.36
N GLN A 153 2.18 16.19 18.82
CA GLN A 153 0.78 16.16 18.38
C GLN A 153 0.46 17.17 17.27
N PHE A 154 1.04 18.37 17.33
CA PHE A 154 0.65 19.50 16.47
C PHE A 154 1.75 19.93 15.51
N GLY A 155 1.35 20.20 14.25
CA GLY A 155 2.22 20.53 13.12
C GLY A 155 2.03 19.59 11.94
N GLU A 156 2.81 19.82 10.89
CA GLU A 156 2.68 19.09 9.62
C GLU A 156 2.79 17.57 9.80
N GLY A 157 1.85 16.83 9.21
CA GLY A 157 1.71 15.38 9.35
C GLY A 157 1.01 14.92 10.63
N GLY A 158 0.66 15.86 11.54
CA GLY A 158 -0.09 15.57 12.76
C GLY A 158 0.61 14.58 13.69
N ALA A 159 -0.15 13.82 14.48
CA ALA A 159 0.42 12.87 15.45
C ALA A 159 1.18 11.68 14.81
N GLY A 160 0.91 11.37 13.54
CA GLY A 160 1.53 10.23 12.84
C GLY A 160 3.03 10.43 12.57
N THR A 161 3.48 11.67 12.41
CA THR A 161 4.87 12.03 12.06
C THR A 161 5.94 11.46 13.00
N PHE A 162 5.61 11.27 14.29
CA PHE A 162 6.54 10.78 15.32
C PHE A 162 6.09 9.44 15.91
N SER A 163 5.48 8.59 15.08
CA SER A 163 5.02 7.25 15.44
C SER A 163 5.81 6.19 14.66
N ASP A 164 5.68 4.92 15.05
CA ASP A 164 6.30 3.79 14.32
C ASP A 164 5.58 3.47 12.99
N GLY A 165 4.52 4.22 12.65
CA GLY A 165 3.70 4.07 11.44
C GLY A 165 3.82 5.25 10.49
#